data_AF-A0A368GKA3-F1
#
_entry.id   AF-A0A368GKA3-F1
#
_cell.length_a   1.000
_cell.length_b   1.000
_cell.length_c   1.000
_cell.angle_alpha   90.00
_cell.angle_beta   90.00
_cell.angle_gamma   90.00
#
_symmetry.space_group_name_H-M   'P 1'
#
loop_
_entity.id
_entity.type
_entity.pdbx_description
1 polymer ?
#
loop_
_entity_poly.entity_id
_entity_poly.type
_entity_poly.pdbx_seq_one_letter_code
_entity_poly.pdbx_strand_id
1 'polypeptide(L)'
;MSLSTPTASESSLNRPGKPRTLPKATAQILSDSVRVTPMDGMSGMLIDMVLRLKKEHSNQTKLIDISIECPDFKPSRICVDGSWYKIA
;
A
#
# COMPACT_ATOMS: atom_id res chain seq x y z
N MET A 1 -25.72 -52.19 -25.98
CA MET A 1 -26.03 -51.67 -24.63
C MET A 1 -25.42 -50.28 -24.55
N SER A 2 -26.29 -49.28 -24.51
CA SER A 2 -25.97 -47.87 -24.74
C SER A 2 -25.38 -47.23 -23.49
N LEU A 3 -24.28 -46.48 -23.64
CA LEU A 3 -23.74 -45.61 -22.59
C LEU A 3 -24.55 -44.30 -22.57
N SER A 4 -25.31 -44.08 -21.51
CA SER A 4 -25.96 -42.81 -21.22
C SER A 4 -25.05 -41.94 -20.35
N THR A 5 -24.51 -40.87 -20.94
CA THR A 5 -23.91 -39.73 -20.23
C THR A 5 -25.01 -38.89 -19.56
N PRO A 6 -24.84 -38.46 -18.29
CA PRO A 6 -25.67 -37.40 -17.72
C PRO A 6 -25.17 -36.01 -18.14
N THR A 7 -26.04 -35.28 -18.82
CA THR A 7 -25.94 -33.83 -19.09
C THR A 7 -26.64 -33.07 -17.97
N ALA A 8 -25.91 -32.19 -17.26
CA ALA A 8 -26.42 -31.13 -16.36
C ALA A 8 -25.19 -30.49 -15.69
N SER A 9 -24.95 -29.18 -15.60
CA SER A 9 -25.64 -27.97 -16.03
C SER A 9 -24.60 -26.85 -16.00
N GLU A 10 -24.56 -25.99 -17.00
CA GLU A 10 -24.06 -24.63 -16.80
C GLU A 10 -24.89 -23.97 -15.70
N SER A 11 -24.23 -23.46 -14.66
CA SER A 11 -24.57 -22.21 -13.97
C SER A 11 -23.83 -22.13 -12.63
N SER A 12 -22.67 -21.50 -12.63
CA SER A 12 -22.29 -20.70 -11.48
C SER A 12 -22.14 -19.28 -11.97
N LEU A 13 -23.31 -18.63 -11.91
CA LEU A 13 -23.54 -17.21 -12.01
C LEU A 13 -22.29 -16.36 -11.81
N ASN A 14 -22.02 -15.50 -12.80
CA ASN A 14 -21.58 -14.13 -12.56
C ASN A 14 -22.43 -13.52 -11.44
N ARG A 15 -22.03 -13.71 -10.19
CA ARG A 15 -22.49 -12.87 -9.10
C ARG A 15 -21.67 -11.59 -9.20
N PRO A 16 -22.26 -10.41 -9.44
CA PRO A 16 -21.57 -9.18 -9.09
C PRO A 16 -21.28 -9.27 -7.59
N GLY A 17 -20.04 -9.59 -7.25
CA GLY A 17 -19.60 -9.70 -5.87
C GLY A 17 -19.91 -8.37 -5.21
N LYS A 18 -20.85 -8.38 -4.25
CA LYS A 18 -21.15 -7.22 -3.41
C LYS A 18 -19.81 -6.61 -2.97
N PRO A 19 -19.53 -5.32 -3.19
CA PRO A 19 -18.23 -4.73 -2.90
C PRO A 19 -17.85 -5.11 -1.47
N ARG A 20 -16.77 -5.89 -1.34
CA ARG A 20 -16.34 -6.41 -0.06
C ARG A 20 -15.81 -5.21 0.72
N THR A 21 -16.62 -4.70 1.65
CA THR A 21 -16.28 -3.50 2.40
C THR A 21 -15.05 -3.80 3.25
N LEU A 22 -13.93 -3.15 2.95
CA LEU A 22 -12.72 -3.31 3.74
C LEU A 22 -12.93 -2.72 5.13
N PRO A 23 -12.40 -3.35 6.20
CA PRO A 23 -12.41 -2.76 7.53
C PRO A 23 -11.69 -1.40 7.51
N LYS A 24 -12.32 -0.40 8.11
CA LYS A 24 -11.74 0.93 8.25
C LYS A 24 -10.65 0.95 9.34
N ALA A 25 -9.58 1.66 9.06
CA ALA A 25 -8.48 1.89 10.00
C ALA A 25 -7.88 3.28 9.78
N THR A 26 -7.35 3.87 10.85
CA THR A 26 -6.52 5.07 10.77
C THR A 26 -5.05 4.70 10.88
N ALA A 27 -4.23 5.37 10.09
CA ALA A 27 -2.81 5.15 9.98
C ALA A 27 -2.08 6.45 10.28
N GLN A 28 -1.10 6.41 11.17
CA GLN A 28 -0.24 7.55 11.49
C GLN A 28 1.23 7.13 11.34
N ILE A 29 1.97 7.85 10.50
CA ILE A 29 3.42 7.66 10.37
C ILE A 29 4.08 8.25 11.62
N LEU A 30 4.98 7.49 12.25
CA LEU A 30 5.82 8.00 13.32
C LEU A 30 7.01 8.76 12.71
N SER A 31 7.04 10.08 12.86
CA SER A 31 7.98 10.96 12.16
C SER A 31 9.45 10.68 12.49
N ASP A 32 9.72 10.22 13.69
CA ASP A 32 11.04 9.80 14.19
C ASP A 32 11.53 8.46 13.62
N SER A 33 10.65 7.72 12.94
CA SER A 33 10.98 6.41 12.33
C SER A 33 11.31 6.47 10.85
N VAL A 34 11.17 7.63 10.20
CA VAL A 34 11.35 7.75 8.75
C VAL A 34 12.83 7.74 8.39
N ARG A 35 13.23 6.75 7.59
CA ARG A 35 14.55 6.69 6.95
C ARG A 35 14.38 6.71 5.44
N VAL A 36 15.08 7.64 4.79
CA VAL A 36 15.12 7.74 3.32
C VAL A 36 16.50 7.32 2.87
N THR A 37 16.56 6.40 1.91
CA THR A 37 17.81 5.94 1.29
C THR A 37 17.70 6.00 -0.23
N PRO A 38 18.75 6.44 -0.95
CA PRO A 38 18.79 6.30 -2.41
C PRO A 38 18.72 4.83 -2.79
N MET A 39 18.05 4.52 -3.90
CA MET A 39 18.05 3.17 -4.47
C MET A 39 19.29 2.97 -5.35
N ASP A 40 19.96 1.83 -5.23
CA ASP A 40 21.16 1.53 -6.01
C ASP A 40 20.83 1.40 -7.51
N GLY A 41 21.62 2.06 -8.35
CA GLY A 41 21.51 1.95 -9.82
C GLY A 41 20.33 2.69 -10.45
N MET A 42 19.59 3.50 -9.69
CA MET A 42 18.42 4.23 -10.19
C MET A 42 18.20 5.58 -9.50
N SER A 43 17.44 6.48 -10.14
CA SER A 43 17.07 7.78 -9.57
C SER A 43 15.82 7.66 -8.68
N GLY A 44 15.86 6.73 -7.75
CA GLY A 44 14.76 6.39 -6.86
C GLY A 44 15.12 6.54 -5.38
N MET A 45 14.10 6.50 -4.54
CA MET A 45 14.23 6.55 -3.08
C MET A 45 13.48 5.38 -2.45
N LEU A 46 14.08 4.76 -1.45
CA LEU A 46 13.42 3.84 -0.54
C LEU A 46 13.09 4.59 0.75
N ILE A 47 11.84 4.49 1.20
CA ILE A 47 11.37 5.10 2.44
C ILE A 47 10.95 4.00 3.41
N ASP A 48 11.75 3.78 4.44
CA ASP A 48 11.42 2.89 5.55
C ASP A 48 10.79 3.70 6.68
N MET A 49 9.71 3.20 7.28
CA MET A 49 9.03 3.89 8.39
C MET A 49 8.18 2.95 9.25
N VAL A 50 7.85 3.38 10.45
CA VAL A 50 6.89 2.74 11.35
C VAL A 50 5.54 3.43 11.26
N LEU A 51 4.52 2.64 10.97
CA LEU A 51 3.12 3.03 10.96
C LEU A 51 2.42 2.60 12.25
N ARG A 52 1.75 3.55 12.90
CA ARG A 52 0.79 3.28 13.96
C ARG A 52 -0.59 3.09 13.35
N LEU A 53 -1.08 1.85 13.35
CA LEU A 53 -2.39 1.47 12.83
C LEU A 53 -3.40 1.29 13.98
N LYS A 54 -4.52 2.02 13.91
CA LYS A 54 -5.67 1.87 14.81
C LYS A 54 -6.90 1.45 14.00
N LYS A 55 -7.43 0.25 14.28
CA LYS A 55 -8.64 -0.24 13.60
C LYS A 55 -9.89 0.38 14.25
N GLU A 56 -10.86 0.80 13.46
CA GLU A 56 -12.00 1.60 13.95
C GLU A 56 -12.81 0.90 15.07
N HIS A 57 -12.97 -0.42 14.99
CA HIS A 57 -13.70 -1.22 15.98
C HIS A 57 -12.78 -1.98 16.95
N SER A 58 -11.52 -1.56 17.07
CA SER A 58 -10.57 -2.16 17.99
C SER A 58 -9.95 -1.09 18.87
N ASN A 59 -9.90 -1.35 20.18
CA ASN A 59 -9.08 -0.56 21.10
C ASN A 59 -7.59 -0.88 20.97
N GLN A 60 -7.21 -1.81 20.09
CA GLN A 60 -5.82 -2.18 19.85
C GLN A 60 -5.18 -1.24 18.83
N THR A 61 -3.99 -0.80 19.19
CA THR A 61 -3.08 -0.11 18.28
C THR A 61 -1.91 -1.05 17.98
N LYS A 62 -1.49 -1.09 16.72
CA LYS A 62 -0.32 -1.87 16.30
C LYS A 62 0.71 -0.95 15.65
N LEU A 63 1.98 -1.24 15.91
CA LEU A 63 3.09 -0.68 15.17
C LEU A 63 3.44 -1.66 14.05
N ILE A 64 3.67 -1.13 12.85
CA ILE A 64 3.92 -1.90 11.64
C ILE A 64 5.09 -1.25 10.93
N ASP A 65 6.16 -1.99 10.72
CA ASP A 65 7.24 -1.57 9.83
C ASP A 65 6.77 -1.67 8.38
N ILE A 66 6.97 -0.60 7.61
CA ILE A 66 6.67 -0.56 6.19
C ILE A 66 7.85 0.04 5.41
N SER A 67 7.97 -0.39 4.16
CA SER A 67 8.92 0.15 3.19
C SER A 67 8.17 0.54 1.91
N ILE A 68 8.48 1.72 1.38
CA ILE A 68 7.90 2.26 0.14
C ILE A 68 9.02 2.49 -0.86
N GLU A 69 8.91 1.87 -2.02
CA GLU A 69 9.79 2.11 -3.16
C GLU A 69 9.25 3.25 -4.02
N CYS A 70 10.09 4.25 -4.28
CA CYS A 70 9.81 5.37 -5.17
C CYS A 70 10.82 5.34 -6.32
N PRO A 71 10.64 4.47 -7.33
CA PRO A 71 11.68 4.15 -8.30
C PRO A 71 12.09 5.30 -9.24
N ASP A 72 11.21 6.28 -9.43
CA ASP A 72 11.45 7.45 -10.28
C ASP A 72 11.18 8.76 -9.51
N PHE A 73 11.74 8.88 -8.32
CA PHE A 73 11.52 10.05 -7.47
C PHE A 73 12.27 11.28 -8.01
N LYS A 74 11.51 12.23 -8.56
CA LYS A 74 12.02 13.52 -9.06
C LYS A 74 11.51 14.67 -8.18
N PRO A 75 12.28 15.10 -7.16
CA PRO A 75 11.86 16.20 -6.30
C PRO A 75 11.83 17.51 -7.09
N SER A 76 10.74 18.27 -6.95
CA SER A 76 10.61 19.60 -7.57
C SER A 76 11.23 20.71 -6.72
N ARG A 77 11.48 20.44 -5.43
CA ARG A 77 12.10 21.37 -4.47
C ARG A 77 12.95 20.65 -3.44
N ILE A 78 13.90 21.38 -2.88
CA ILE A 78 14.87 20.96 -1.86
C ILE A 78 14.94 22.05 -0.79
N CYS A 79 15.03 21.67 0.48
CA CYS A 79 15.24 22.60 1.60
C CYS A 79 16.71 22.55 2.03
N VAL A 80 17.41 23.68 1.98
CA VAL A 80 18.79 23.85 2.49
C VAL A 80 18.78 25.03 3.46
N ASP A 81 19.29 24.83 4.67
CA ASP A 81 19.37 25.87 5.71
C ASP A 81 18.04 26.62 5.94
N GLY A 82 16.93 25.87 5.92
CA GLY A 82 15.58 26.40 6.13
C GLY A 82 14.95 27.09 4.91
N SER A 83 15.66 27.17 3.78
CA SER A 83 15.18 27.80 2.55
C SER A 83 14.83 26.78 1.47
N TRP A 84 13.68 26.95 0.82
CA TRP A 84 13.24 26.08 -0.28
C TRP A 84 13.75 26.58 -1.63
N TYR A 85 14.46 25.71 -2.34
CA TYR A 85 14.94 25.92 -3.70
C TYR A 85 14.14 25.06 -4.67
N LYS A 86 13.88 25.58 -5.87
CA LYS A 86 13.31 24.80 -6.97
C LYS A 86 14.41 24.03 -7.68
N ILE A 87 14.17 22.75 -7.97
CA ILE A 87 15.05 21.93 -8.80
C ILE A 87 14.45 21.89 -10.20
N ALA A 88 15.30 22.09 -11.21
CA ALA A 88 14.95 22.06 -12.62
C ALA A 88 15.31 20.71 -13.23
#